data_AF-A0A225UGK9-F1
#
_entry.id   AF-A0A225UGK9-F1
#
_cell.length_a   1.000
_cell.length_b   1.000
_cell.length_c   1.000
_cell.angle_alpha   90.00
_cell.angle_beta   90.00
_cell.angle_gamma   90.00
#
_symmetry.space_group_name_H-M   'P 1'
#
loop_
_entity.id
_entity.type
_entity.pdbx_description
1 polymer ?
#
loop_
_entity_poly.entity_id
_entity_poly.type
_entity_poly.pdbx_seq_one_letter_code
_entity_poly.pdbx_strand_id
1 'polypeptide(L)'
;MIEAFIKTFGDAGVTTMLHASKTRFNTDDIAKKLEADQLGMWLSSEKSADDLFTTLHLEKIEYDFSDNPLFKTWMSSYAFVFIKKHPEKKGHISDRLLIKMLEEAKKIPAMENAVTKTQTEKIQAFLASKTAPSDVFQLLGLNDAGDSVLITPLFQPWVEYVKNFNQKTSTNEKVGTMFSESEVIGLNSNDRSSKRW
;
A
#
# COMPACT_ATOMS: atom_id res chain seq x y z
N MET A 1 11.31 30.22 -1.27
CA MET A 1 11.92 29.66 -2.49
C MET A 1 11.07 28.51 -3.02
N ILE A 2 10.78 27.50 -2.20
CA ILE A 2 9.95 26.35 -2.60
C ILE A 2 8.55 26.77 -3.10
N GLU A 3 7.91 27.76 -2.48
CA GLU A 3 6.61 28.29 -2.89
C GLU A 3 6.56 28.75 -4.35
N ALA A 4 7.60 29.44 -4.82
CA ALA A 4 7.68 29.91 -6.19
C ALA A 4 7.78 28.73 -7.18
N PHE A 5 8.51 27.68 -6.81
CA PHE A 5 8.59 26.46 -7.62
C PHE A 5 7.25 25.72 -7.63
N ILE A 6 6.57 25.58 -6.49
CA ILE A 6 5.25 24.93 -6.43
C ILE A 6 4.24 25.71 -7.27
N LYS A 7 4.26 27.05 -7.20
CA LYS A 7 3.39 27.92 -8.03
C LYS A 7 3.63 27.73 -9.53
N THR A 8 4.85 27.40 -9.94
CA THR A 8 5.24 27.30 -11.35
C THR A 8 5.08 25.90 -11.90
N PHE A 9 5.43 24.87 -11.12
CA PHE A 9 5.54 23.49 -11.58
C PHE A 9 4.56 22.52 -10.87
N GLY A 10 3.76 23.02 -9.92
CA GLY A 10 2.89 22.21 -9.08
C GLY A 10 3.66 21.38 -8.05
N ASP A 11 2.97 20.89 -7.02
CA ASP A 11 3.55 20.03 -5.99
C ASP A 11 4.19 18.77 -6.58
N ALA A 12 3.47 18.06 -7.45
CA ALA A 12 3.96 16.84 -8.09
C ALA A 12 5.22 17.07 -8.95
N GLY A 13 5.24 18.16 -9.73
CA GLY A 13 6.39 18.53 -10.56
C GLY A 13 7.60 18.87 -9.72
N VAL A 14 7.41 19.67 -8.65
CA VAL A 14 8.48 20.01 -7.71
C VAL A 14 9.02 18.76 -7.01
N THR A 15 8.16 17.91 -6.46
CA THR A 15 8.61 16.69 -5.76
C THR A 15 9.39 15.76 -6.70
N THR A 16 8.96 15.64 -7.96
CA THR A 16 9.69 14.85 -8.98
C THR A 16 11.07 15.43 -9.26
N MET A 17 11.15 16.76 -9.47
CA MET A 17 12.43 17.44 -9.71
C MET A 17 13.37 17.28 -8.52
N LEU A 18 12.88 17.47 -7.29
CA LEU A 18 13.68 17.32 -6.08
C LEU A 18 14.16 15.89 -5.89
N HIS A 19 13.30 14.89 -6.13
CA HIS A 19 13.70 13.49 -6.08
C HIS A 19 14.84 13.19 -7.06
N ALA A 20 14.73 13.65 -8.31
CA ALA A 20 15.77 13.47 -9.32
C ALA A 20 17.08 14.20 -8.93
N SER A 21 16.99 15.42 -8.38
CA SER A 21 18.15 16.22 -7.97
C SER A 21 18.92 15.64 -6.79
N LYS A 22 18.29 14.87 -5.90
CA LYS A 22 18.97 14.16 -4.80
C LYS A 22 19.93 13.07 -5.27
N THR A 23 19.76 12.58 -6.50
CA THR A 23 20.64 11.56 -7.07
C THR A 23 21.95 12.12 -7.65
N ARG A 24 22.13 13.46 -7.61
CA ARG A 24 23.29 14.16 -8.17
C ARG A 24 24.12 14.84 -7.07
N PHE A 25 25.43 14.56 -7.06
CA PHE A 25 26.36 14.98 -6.01
C PHE A 25 26.36 16.50 -5.72
N ASN A 26 26.23 17.33 -6.76
CA ASN A 26 26.30 18.79 -6.64
C ASN A 26 24.96 19.46 -6.29
N THR A 27 23.84 18.73 -6.32
CA THR A 27 22.51 19.28 -6.04
C THR A 27 21.79 18.60 -4.88
N ASP A 28 22.42 17.61 -4.24
CA ASP A 28 21.81 16.83 -3.16
C ASP A 28 21.44 17.70 -1.95
N ASP A 29 22.36 18.53 -1.45
CA ASP A 29 22.13 19.36 -0.26
C ASP A 29 20.98 20.35 -0.45
N ILE A 30 20.93 21.02 -1.61
CA ILE A 30 19.86 21.98 -1.90
C ILE A 30 18.53 21.27 -2.15
N ALA A 31 18.54 20.09 -2.78
CA ALA A 31 17.34 19.30 -3.01
C ALA A 31 16.74 18.80 -1.68
N LYS A 32 17.57 18.30 -0.75
CA LYS A 32 17.14 17.90 0.60
C LYS A 32 16.53 19.06 1.38
N LYS A 33 17.14 20.25 1.31
CA LYS A 33 16.61 21.44 1.97
C LYS A 33 15.26 21.86 1.40
N LEU A 34 15.14 21.88 0.07
CA LEU A 34 13.88 22.22 -0.60
C LEU A 34 12.77 21.17 -0.38
N GLU A 35 13.13 19.89 -0.25
CA GLU A 35 12.19 18.82 0.11
C GLU A 35 11.68 19.00 1.56
N ALA A 36 12.56 19.37 2.49
CA ALA A 36 12.17 19.71 3.85
C ALA A 36 11.25 20.94 3.91
N ASP A 37 11.53 21.97 3.11
CA ASP A 37 10.66 23.15 2.99
C ASP A 37 9.29 22.77 2.40
N GLN A 38 9.24 21.92 1.37
CA GLN A 38 7.99 21.41 0.77
C GLN A 38 7.18 20.61 1.80
N LEU A 39 7.83 19.74 2.58
CA LEU A 39 7.17 18.97 3.63
C LEU A 39 6.61 19.88 4.73
N GLY A 40 7.37 20.89 5.15
CA GLY A 40 6.92 21.88 6.13
C GLY A 40 5.65 22.58 5.67
N MET A 41 5.61 22.99 4.39
CA MET A 41 4.41 23.57 3.80
C MET A 41 3.22 22.61 3.81
N TRP A 42 3.41 21.34 3.43
CA TRP A 42 2.34 20.35 3.44
C TRP A 42 1.78 20.14 4.85
N LEU A 43 2.64 20.05 5.86
CA LEU A 43 2.24 19.90 7.26
C LEU A 43 1.49 21.14 7.79
N SER A 44 1.84 22.34 7.34
CA SER A 44 1.15 23.59 7.69
C SER A 44 -0.12 23.86 6.88
N SER A 45 -0.30 23.20 5.73
CA SER A 45 -1.44 23.45 4.82
C SER A 45 -2.79 22.91 5.29
N GLU A 46 -2.81 22.17 6.40
CA GLU A 46 -3.98 21.49 6.97
C GLU A 46 -4.69 20.46 6.07
N LYS A 47 -4.20 20.24 4.84
CA LYS A 47 -4.68 19.22 3.91
C LYS A 47 -4.65 17.83 4.56
N SER A 48 -5.61 16.97 4.18
CA SER A 48 -5.59 15.56 4.59
C SER A 48 -4.54 14.77 3.81
N ALA A 49 -4.24 13.55 4.28
CA ALA A 49 -3.39 12.61 3.53
C ALA A 49 -3.95 12.33 2.13
N ASP A 50 -5.28 12.21 2.03
CA ASP A 50 -6.00 11.96 0.78
C ASP A 50 -5.97 13.17 -0.19
N ASP A 51 -6.10 14.39 0.33
CA ASP A 51 -5.98 15.61 -0.48
C ASP A 51 -4.59 15.73 -1.10
N LEU A 52 -3.55 15.37 -0.34
CA LEU A 52 -2.18 15.41 -0.84
C LEU A 52 -1.90 14.26 -1.81
N PHE A 53 -2.48 13.08 -1.57
CA PHE A 53 -2.43 11.96 -2.52
C PHE A 53 -2.98 12.38 -3.89
N THR A 54 -4.11 13.09 -3.88
CA THR A 54 -4.74 13.66 -5.09
C THR A 54 -3.92 14.80 -5.72
N THR A 55 -3.36 15.67 -4.88
CA THR A 55 -2.50 16.78 -5.32
C THR A 55 -1.25 16.28 -6.05
N LEU A 56 -0.72 15.12 -5.64
CA LEU A 56 0.41 14.47 -6.26
C LEU A 56 0.04 13.62 -7.48
N HIS A 57 -1.24 13.59 -7.85
CA HIS A 57 -1.79 12.80 -8.97
C HIS A 57 -1.51 11.29 -8.85
N LEU A 58 -1.38 10.78 -7.62
CA LEU A 58 -1.08 9.38 -7.36
C LEU A 58 -2.30 8.47 -7.65
N GLU A 59 -3.50 9.03 -7.61
CA GLU A 59 -4.77 8.38 -7.96
C GLU A 59 -4.88 8.04 -9.44
N LYS A 60 -4.16 8.76 -10.30
CA LYS A 60 -4.18 8.57 -11.77
C LYS A 60 -3.22 7.48 -12.23
N ILE A 61 -2.45 6.88 -11.30
CA ILE A 61 -1.50 5.83 -11.65
C ILE A 61 -2.26 4.50 -11.68
N GLU A 62 -2.51 3.99 -12.89
CA GLU A 62 -3.33 2.79 -13.14
C GLU A 62 -2.68 1.49 -12.63
N TYR A 63 -1.35 1.43 -12.55
CA TYR A 63 -0.56 0.26 -12.17
C TYR A 63 0.21 0.48 -10.86
N ASP A 64 1.05 -0.49 -10.47
CA ASP A 64 1.85 -0.42 -9.24
C ASP A 64 2.69 0.85 -9.15
N PHE A 65 2.28 1.76 -8.27
CA PHE A 65 3.01 2.98 -7.91
C PHE A 65 3.83 2.82 -6.64
N SER A 66 3.95 1.62 -6.07
CA SER A 66 4.76 1.38 -4.86
C SER A 66 6.22 1.76 -5.10
N ASP A 67 6.71 1.57 -6.34
CA ASP A 67 8.02 2.03 -6.77
C ASP A 67 8.08 3.48 -7.26
N ASN A 68 6.93 4.17 -7.34
CA ASN A 68 6.88 5.55 -7.77
C ASN A 68 7.59 6.45 -6.73
N PRO A 69 8.54 7.28 -7.17
CA PRO A 69 9.30 8.14 -6.27
C PRO A 69 8.43 9.16 -5.52
N LEU A 70 7.34 9.63 -6.13
CA LEU A 70 6.37 10.53 -5.49
C LEU A 70 5.60 9.80 -4.40
N PHE A 71 5.16 8.56 -4.65
CA PHE A 71 4.50 7.75 -3.63
C PHE A 71 5.44 7.46 -2.46
N LYS A 72 6.69 7.05 -2.74
CA LYS A 72 7.71 6.83 -1.71
C LYS A 72 7.93 8.08 -0.86
N THR A 73 8.14 9.25 -1.49
CA THR A 73 8.32 10.52 -0.75
C THR A 73 7.07 10.91 0.04
N TRP A 74 5.88 10.83 -0.54
CA TRP A 74 4.62 11.11 0.16
C TRP A 74 4.43 10.18 1.37
N MET A 75 4.66 8.89 1.17
CA MET A 75 4.49 7.85 2.18
C MET A 75 5.51 7.98 3.32
N SER A 76 6.81 8.12 2.98
CA SER A 76 7.91 8.16 3.94
C SER A 76 7.98 9.47 4.73
N SER A 77 7.66 10.58 4.08
CA SER A 77 7.92 11.92 4.64
C SER A 77 6.67 12.57 5.22
N TYR A 78 5.49 12.26 4.69
CA TYR A 78 4.25 12.92 5.09
C TYR A 78 3.24 11.95 5.71
N ALA A 79 2.74 10.97 4.95
CA ALA A 79 1.54 10.22 5.33
C ALA A 79 1.67 9.52 6.69
N PHE A 80 2.80 8.85 6.94
CA PHE A 80 3.03 8.17 8.21
C PHE A 80 3.08 9.13 9.41
N VAL A 81 3.78 10.26 9.26
CA VAL A 81 3.92 11.27 10.32
C VAL A 81 2.61 11.99 10.56
N PHE A 82 1.91 12.34 9.47
CA PHE A 82 0.67 13.09 9.49
C PHE A 82 -0.48 12.28 10.09
N ILE A 83 -0.70 11.04 9.63
CA ILE A 83 -1.76 10.17 10.17
C ILE A 83 -1.53 9.88 11.67
N LYS A 84 -0.26 9.70 12.08
CA LYS A 84 0.07 9.50 13.50
C LYS A 84 -0.25 10.74 14.36
N LYS A 85 -0.02 11.94 13.84
CA LYS A 85 -0.25 13.21 14.57
C LYS A 85 -1.69 13.71 14.48
N HIS A 86 -2.38 13.39 13.39
CA HIS A 86 -3.72 13.87 13.04
C HIS A 86 -4.59 12.71 12.54
N PRO A 87 -4.89 11.70 13.38
CA PRO A 87 -5.71 10.56 12.98
C PRO A 87 -7.12 10.95 12.49
N GLU A 88 -7.63 12.10 12.92
CA GLU A 88 -8.89 12.70 12.50
C GLU A 88 -8.84 13.29 11.09
N LYS A 89 -7.65 13.70 10.61
CA LYS A 89 -7.43 14.28 9.27
C LYS A 89 -6.91 13.28 8.25
N LYS A 90 -7.06 11.97 8.52
CA LYS A 90 -6.65 10.92 7.58
C LYS A 90 -7.34 11.03 6.21
N GLY A 91 -8.53 11.64 6.13
CA GLY A 91 -9.34 11.68 4.91
C GLY A 91 -10.01 10.33 4.61
N HIS A 92 -10.64 10.17 3.44
CA HIS A 92 -11.17 8.88 3.03
C HIS A 92 -10.11 8.05 2.32
N ILE A 93 -9.16 7.54 3.10
CA ILE A 93 -8.17 6.58 2.57
C ILE A 93 -8.94 5.32 2.14
N SER A 94 -8.89 5.01 0.84
CA SER A 94 -9.47 3.77 0.31
C SER A 94 -8.77 2.55 0.92
N ASP A 95 -9.49 1.44 1.06
CA ASP A 95 -8.92 0.21 1.61
C ASP A 95 -7.69 -0.27 0.83
N ARG A 96 -7.73 -0.12 -0.50
CA ARG A 96 -6.60 -0.44 -1.38
C ARG A 96 -5.38 0.45 -1.09
N LEU A 97 -5.58 1.76 -0.94
CA LEU A 97 -4.48 2.67 -0.59
C LEU A 97 -3.93 2.35 0.80
N LEU A 98 -4.79 2.10 1.78
CA LEU A 98 -4.40 1.73 3.14
C LEU A 98 -3.55 0.45 3.15
N ILE A 99 -3.94 -0.59 2.40
CA ILE A 99 -3.17 -1.84 2.32
C ILE A 99 -1.78 -1.59 1.72
N LYS A 100 -1.66 -0.78 0.66
CA LYS A 100 -0.36 -0.42 0.08
C LYS A 100 0.53 0.34 1.07
N MET A 101 -0.05 1.29 1.79
CA MET A 101 0.64 2.02 2.86
C MET A 101 1.14 1.06 3.96
N LEU A 102 0.32 0.08 4.34
CA LEU A 102 0.71 -0.93 5.31
C LEU A 102 1.87 -1.81 4.80
N GLU A 103 1.86 -2.23 3.53
CA GLU A 103 2.96 -3.02 2.95
C GLU A 103 4.30 -2.27 2.95
N GLU A 104 4.32 -0.97 2.66
CA GLU A 104 5.54 -0.16 2.79
C GLU A 104 5.96 0.01 4.25
N ALA A 105 5.01 0.26 5.16
CA ALA A 105 5.30 0.38 6.58
C ALA A 105 5.84 -0.93 7.17
N LYS A 106 5.42 -2.09 6.64
CA LYS A 106 5.88 -3.42 7.06
C LYS A 106 7.38 -3.63 6.87
N LYS A 107 7.98 -2.96 5.86
CA LYS A 107 9.42 -3.03 5.58
C LYS A 107 10.27 -2.38 6.68
N ILE A 108 9.65 -1.63 7.60
CA ILE A 108 10.32 -1.01 8.74
C ILE A 108 10.19 -1.97 9.94
N PRO A 109 11.29 -2.59 10.42
CA PRO A 109 11.22 -3.66 11.43
C PRO A 109 10.48 -3.26 12.72
N ALA A 110 10.61 -2.00 13.14
CA ALA A 110 9.92 -1.48 14.32
C ALA A 110 8.39 -1.43 14.18
N MET A 111 7.85 -1.53 12.97
CA MET A 111 6.42 -1.42 12.65
C MET A 111 5.79 -2.73 12.20
N GLU A 112 6.60 -3.73 11.84
CA GLU A 112 6.18 -4.99 11.27
C GLU A 112 5.03 -5.67 12.05
N ASN A 113 5.15 -5.74 13.38
CA ASN A 113 4.12 -6.34 14.24
C ASN A 113 2.80 -5.55 14.24
N ALA A 114 2.88 -4.23 14.34
CA ALA A 114 1.70 -3.36 14.36
C ALA A 114 0.97 -3.39 13.01
N VAL A 115 1.74 -3.40 11.92
CA VAL A 115 1.23 -3.53 10.55
C VAL A 115 0.55 -4.89 10.35
N THR A 116 1.21 -5.98 10.71
CA THR A 116 0.67 -7.35 10.56
C THR A 116 -0.64 -7.51 11.33
N LYS A 117 -0.72 -6.97 12.55
CA LYS A 117 -1.95 -6.92 13.34
C LYS A 117 -3.06 -6.17 12.60
N THR A 118 -2.77 -4.97 12.09
CA THR A 118 -3.73 -4.14 11.36
C THR A 118 -4.22 -4.82 10.08
N GLN A 119 -3.34 -5.48 9.32
CA GLN A 119 -3.71 -6.25 8.12
C GLN A 119 -4.64 -7.42 8.48
N THR A 120 -4.34 -8.13 9.57
CA THR A 120 -5.18 -9.22 10.08
C THR A 120 -6.57 -8.73 10.45
N GLU A 121 -6.66 -7.64 11.21
CA GLU A 121 -7.95 -7.02 11.58
C GLU A 121 -8.75 -6.61 10.33
N LYS A 122 -8.07 -6.11 9.29
CA LYS A 122 -8.74 -5.71 8.05
C LYS A 122 -9.31 -6.90 7.27
N ILE A 123 -8.54 -7.98 7.14
CA ILE A 123 -9.01 -9.22 6.50
C ILE A 123 -10.18 -9.83 7.29
N GLN A 124 -10.11 -9.81 8.63
CA GLN A 124 -11.22 -10.25 9.48
C GLN A 124 -12.48 -9.38 9.30
N ALA A 125 -12.32 -8.07 9.15
CA ALA A 125 -13.44 -7.16 8.88
C ALA A 125 -14.11 -7.48 7.53
N PHE A 126 -13.33 -7.74 6.47
CA PHE A 126 -13.88 -8.20 5.18
C PHE A 126 -14.69 -9.50 5.31
N LEU A 127 -14.22 -10.41 6.18
CA LEU A 127 -14.89 -11.68 6.40
C LEU A 127 -16.21 -11.48 7.15
N ALA A 128 -16.22 -10.58 8.13
CA ALA A 128 -17.43 -10.21 8.87
C ALA A 128 -18.47 -9.53 7.97
N SER A 129 -18.03 -8.70 7.02
CA SER A 129 -18.90 -8.07 6.02
C SER A 129 -19.28 -8.99 4.86
N LYS A 130 -18.80 -10.25 4.84
CA LYS A 130 -19.02 -11.20 3.75
C LYS A 130 -18.62 -10.64 2.37
N THR A 131 -17.53 -9.88 2.31
CA THR A 131 -17.00 -9.34 1.05
C THR A 131 -16.58 -10.50 0.13
N ALA A 132 -16.93 -10.45 -1.16
CA ALA A 132 -16.62 -11.56 -2.06
C ALA A 132 -15.10 -11.78 -2.17
N PRO A 133 -14.60 -13.03 -2.26
CA PRO A 133 -13.17 -13.28 -2.36
C PRO A 133 -12.47 -12.60 -3.54
N SER A 134 -13.16 -12.43 -4.67
CA SER A 134 -12.69 -11.67 -5.83
C SER A 134 -12.48 -10.18 -5.52
N ASP A 135 -13.34 -9.60 -4.69
CA ASP A 135 -13.25 -8.20 -4.30
C ASP A 135 -12.12 -8.02 -3.28
N VAL A 136 -12.00 -8.94 -2.32
CA VAL A 136 -10.89 -8.94 -1.37
C VAL A 136 -9.55 -9.10 -2.08
N PHE A 137 -9.48 -9.91 -3.15
CA PHE A 137 -8.27 -10.03 -3.97
C PHE A 137 -7.82 -8.68 -4.55
N GLN A 138 -8.78 -7.90 -5.08
CA GLN A 138 -8.51 -6.56 -5.61
C GLN A 138 -8.22 -5.52 -4.52
N LEU A 139 -8.94 -5.58 -3.39
CA LEU A 139 -8.74 -4.68 -2.24
C LEU A 139 -7.38 -4.88 -1.58
N LEU A 140 -6.88 -6.12 -1.56
CA LEU A 140 -5.52 -6.43 -1.12
C LEU A 140 -4.44 -6.08 -2.17
N GLY A 141 -4.84 -5.61 -3.35
CA GLY A 141 -3.93 -5.24 -4.44
C GLY A 141 -3.22 -6.44 -5.09
N LEU A 142 -3.71 -7.67 -4.88
CA LEU A 142 -3.07 -8.89 -5.41
C LEU A 142 -3.13 -8.96 -6.94
N ASN A 143 -4.12 -8.30 -7.55
CA ASN A 143 -4.26 -8.15 -8.99
C ASN A 143 -3.15 -7.27 -9.61
N ASP A 144 -2.48 -6.43 -8.82
CA ASP A 144 -1.41 -5.56 -9.31
C ASP A 144 -0.06 -6.30 -9.42
N ALA A 145 0.06 -7.47 -8.78
CA ALA A 145 1.32 -8.21 -8.67
C ALA A 145 1.68 -9.04 -9.91
N GLY A 146 0.77 -9.16 -10.88
CA GLY A 146 0.97 -9.97 -12.09
C GLY A 146 1.45 -11.40 -11.77
N ASP A 147 2.49 -11.85 -12.47
CA ASP A 147 3.06 -13.19 -12.30
C ASP A 147 3.70 -13.43 -10.92
N SER A 148 3.97 -12.36 -10.16
CA SER A 148 4.57 -12.44 -8.83
C SER A 148 3.53 -12.58 -7.72
N VAL A 149 2.24 -12.68 -8.04
CA VAL A 149 1.16 -12.72 -7.05
C VAL A 149 1.35 -13.79 -5.99
N LEU A 150 1.84 -14.97 -6.37
CA LEU A 150 2.01 -16.12 -5.48
C LEU A 150 3.07 -15.91 -4.38
N ILE A 151 4.03 -15.01 -4.62
CA ILE A 151 5.11 -14.68 -3.68
C ILE A 151 4.83 -13.38 -2.90
N THR A 152 3.67 -12.75 -3.11
CA THR A 152 3.30 -11.56 -2.33
C THR A 152 2.95 -11.95 -0.88
N PRO A 153 3.32 -11.11 0.11
CA PRO A 153 3.03 -11.38 1.52
C PRO A 153 1.53 -11.55 1.85
N LEU A 154 0.65 -10.97 1.03
CA LEU A 154 -0.80 -10.98 1.24
C LEU A 154 -1.53 -12.13 0.52
N PHE A 155 -0.85 -12.90 -0.33
CA PHE A 155 -1.49 -14.00 -1.06
C PHE A 155 -1.92 -15.15 -0.15
N GLN A 156 -1.05 -15.61 0.77
CA GLN A 156 -1.40 -16.67 1.72
C GLN A 156 -2.54 -16.24 2.67
N PRO A 157 -2.52 -15.02 3.27
CA PRO A 157 -3.67 -14.49 4.01
C PRO A 157 -4.98 -14.48 3.20
N TRP A 158 -4.93 -14.17 1.90
CA TRP A 158 -6.12 -14.22 1.03
C TRP A 158 -6.60 -15.66 0.79
N VAL A 159 -5.69 -16.63 0.61
CA VAL A 159 -6.07 -18.05 0.52
C VAL A 159 -6.78 -18.52 1.79
N GLU A 160 -6.28 -18.14 2.96
CA GLU A 160 -6.94 -18.43 4.24
C GLU A 160 -8.30 -17.75 4.35
N TYR A 161 -8.40 -16.50 3.87
CA TYR A 161 -9.67 -15.79 3.78
C TYR A 161 -10.71 -16.56 2.97
N VAL A 162 -10.37 -17.02 1.76
CA VAL A 162 -11.27 -17.81 0.89
C VAL A 162 -11.78 -19.06 1.60
N LYS A 163 -10.88 -19.81 2.26
CA LYS A 163 -11.23 -21.01 3.02
C LYS A 163 -12.25 -20.70 4.11
N ASN A 164 -11.98 -19.65 4.90
CA ASN A 164 -12.86 -19.22 5.99
C ASN A 164 -14.19 -18.66 5.47
N PHE A 165 -14.19 -17.98 4.33
CA PHE A 165 -15.40 -17.50 3.67
C PHE A 165 -16.29 -18.67 3.26
N ASN A 166 -15.74 -19.64 2.53
CA ASN A 166 -16.48 -20.82 2.03
C ASN A 166 -17.05 -21.70 3.16
N GLN A 167 -16.35 -21.80 4.30
CA GLN A 167 -16.87 -22.52 5.47
C GLN A 167 -18.06 -21.82 6.14
N LYS A 168 -18.12 -20.48 6.06
CA LYS A 168 -19.17 -19.67 6.70
C LYS A 168 -20.39 -19.46 5.79
N THR A 169 -20.25 -19.58 4.48
CA THR A 169 -21.30 -19.30 3.50
C THR A 169 -22.08 -20.54 3.04
N SER A 170 -22.08 -21.64 3.81
CA SER A 170 -22.73 -22.93 3.56
C SER A 170 -24.14 -22.88 2.93
N THR A 171 -24.26 -22.59 1.63
CA THR A 171 -25.42 -22.81 0.76
C THR A 171 -25.07 -22.43 -0.70
N ASN A 172 -24.86 -23.44 -1.55
CA ASN A 172 -24.96 -23.44 -3.02
C ASN A 172 -24.26 -22.37 -3.90
N GLU A 173 -23.50 -21.43 -3.35
CA GLU A 173 -22.59 -20.55 -4.12
C GLU A 173 -21.14 -20.79 -3.66
N LYS A 174 -20.58 -21.95 -4.02
CA LYS A 174 -19.12 -22.08 -4.00
C LYS A 174 -18.58 -21.15 -5.08
N VAL A 175 -18.13 -19.96 -4.70
CA VAL A 175 -17.44 -19.07 -5.64
C VAL A 175 -16.11 -19.73 -5.96
N GLY A 176 -16.00 -20.28 -7.16
CA GLY A 176 -14.74 -20.78 -7.69
C GLY A 176 -13.70 -19.66 -7.61
N THR A 177 -12.58 -19.93 -6.96
CA THR A 177 -11.42 -19.05 -7.03
C THR A 177 -10.97 -18.90 -8.49
N MET A 178 -10.30 -17.78 -8.83
CA MET A 178 -9.61 -17.64 -10.14
C MET A 178 -8.58 -18.76 -10.39
N PHE A 179 -8.17 -19.43 -9.33
CA PHE A 179 -7.34 -20.64 -9.33
C PHE A 179 -8.22 -21.85 -9.01
N SER A 180 -8.00 -23.01 -9.63
CA SER A 180 -8.71 -24.24 -9.29
C SER A 180 -8.51 -24.61 -7.80
N GLU A 181 -9.49 -25.29 -7.17
CA GLU A 181 -9.32 -25.80 -5.78
C GLU A 181 -8.04 -26.63 -5.65
N SER A 182 -7.63 -27.36 -6.70
CA SER A 182 -6.37 -28.12 -6.77
C SER A 182 -5.12 -27.24 -6.77
N GLU A 183 -5.13 -26.06 -7.39
CA GLU A 183 -3.99 -25.14 -7.38
C GLU A 183 -3.85 -24.46 -6.01
N VAL A 184 -4.97 -24.08 -5.39
CA VAL A 184 -4.97 -23.49 -4.04
C VAL A 184 -4.53 -24.50 -2.97
N ILE A 185 -4.91 -25.78 -3.11
CA ILE A 185 -4.50 -26.86 -2.21
C ILE A 185 -3.04 -27.26 -2.47
N GLY A 186 -2.60 -27.31 -3.74
CA GLY A 186 -1.22 -27.66 -4.12
C GLY A 186 -0.17 -26.64 -3.68
N LEU A 187 -0.53 -25.37 -3.56
CA LEU A 187 0.37 -24.32 -3.03
C LEU A 187 0.64 -24.46 -1.52
N ASN A 188 -0.17 -25.23 -0.79
CA ASN A 188 -0.01 -25.47 0.65
C ASN A 188 0.79 -26.75 0.96
N SER A 189 1.04 -27.62 -0.02
CA SER A 189 1.93 -28.77 0.12
C SER A 189 3.38 -28.39 -0.16
N ASN A 190 3.91 -27.42 0.58
CA ASN A 190 5.36 -27.34 0.76
C ASN A 190 5.73 -28.44 1.77
N ASP A 191 5.76 -29.66 1.27
CA ASP A 191 6.19 -30.86 1.98
C ASP A 191 7.66 -30.69 2.38
N ARG A 192 7.88 -30.08 3.53
CA ARG A 192 9.12 -30.23 4.32
C ARG A 192 9.07 -31.57 5.07
N SER A 193 8.86 -32.67 4.37
CA SER A 193 9.06 -34.02 4.90
C SER A 193 9.21 -35.07 3.79
N SER A 194 10.35 -35.01 3.10
CA SER A 194 10.95 -36.24 2.56
C SER A 194 12.47 -36.17 2.70
N LYS A 195 12.94 -36.56 3.89
CA LYS A 195 14.28 -37.07 4.12
C LYS A 195 14.34 -38.51 3.64
N ARG A 196 15.48 -38.87 3.03
CA ARG A 196 16.02 -40.23 2.79
C ARG A 196 15.18 -41.03 1.78
N TRP A 197 15.76 -41.50 0.67
CA TRP A 197 17.02 -42.24 0.54
C TRP A 197 17.88 -41.73 -0.60
#